data_AF-A0A0C2G4G6-F1
#
_entry.id   AF-A0A0C2G4G6-F1
#
_cell.length_a   1.000
_cell.length_b   1.000
_cell.length_c   1.000
_cell.angle_alpha   90.00
_cell.angle_beta   90.00
_cell.angle_gamma   90.00
#
_symmetry.space_group_name_H-M   'P 1'
#
loop_
_entity.id
_entity.type
_entity.pdbx_description
1 polymer ?
#
loop_
_entity_poly.entity_id
_entity_poly.type
_entity_poly.pdbx_seq_one_letter_code
_entity_poly.pdbx_strand_id
1 'polypeptide(L)'
;MYEHDFVYSNSGLELSVRNIGRKDKGFDKKLFERQLSVMRGQIFNLREALRTKKSPYQLILMPAQYMVEVKQKKRRQRFRSENDERTDYECRDFT
;
A
#
# COMPACT_ATOMS: atom_id res chain seq x y z
N MET A 1 -10.67 1.67 10.42
CA MET A 1 -11.34 2.75 9.64
C MET A 1 -10.38 3.87 9.16
N TYR A 2 -9.13 3.98 9.62
CA TYR A 2 -8.23 5.11 9.28
C TYR A 2 -7.14 4.84 8.21
N GLU A 3 -7.06 3.63 7.65
CA GLU A 3 -6.05 3.30 6.62
C GLU A 3 -6.35 3.94 5.26
N HIS A 4 -7.63 4.21 4.96
CA HIS A 4 -8.06 4.69 3.65
C HIS A 4 -7.74 6.17 3.40
N ASP A 5 -7.80 7.01 4.45
CA ASP A 5 -7.51 8.45 4.34
C ASP A 5 -6.00 8.74 4.22
N PHE A 6 -5.15 7.80 4.65
CA PHE A 6 -3.69 7.94 4.62
C PHE A 6 -3.11 7.92 3.20
N VAL A 7 -3.69 7.12 2.31
CA VAL A 7 -3.27 7.02 0.90
C VAL A 7 -3.54 8.33 0.14
N TYR A 8 -4.62 9.04 0.48
CA TYR A 8 -4.99 10.28 -0.22
C TYR A 8 -4.20 11.50 0.24
N SER A 9 -3.83 11.60 1.53
CA SER A 9 -3.15 12.79 2.07
C SER A 9 -1.67 12.94 1.64
N ASN A 10 -0.97 11.85 1.33
CA ASN A 10 0.44 11.89 0.89
C ASN A 10 0.62 11.95 -0.64
N SER A 11 -0.48 11.93 -1.40
CA SER A 11 -0.47 11.87 -2.86
C SER A 11 0.36 12.99 -3.51
N GLY A 12 0.32 14.22 -2.98
CA GLY A 12 1.06 15.37 -3.54
C GLY A 12 2.58 15.22 -3.47
N LEU A 13 3.12 14.78 -2.33
CA LEU A 13 4.56 14.57 -2.15
C LEU A 13 5.05 13.41 -3.03
N GLU A 14 4.32 12.31 -3.05
CA GLU A 14 4.67 11.14 -3.86
C GLU A 14 4.63 11.44 -5.35
N LEU A 15 3.66 12.22 -5.81
CA LEU A 15 3.58 12.68 -7.20
C LEU A 15 4.79 13.56 -7.56
N SER A 16 5.17 14.49 -6.69
CA SER A 16 6.34 15.35 -6.90
C SER A 16 7.64 14.53 -7.02
N VAL A 17 7.91 13.67 -6.05
CA VAL A 17 9.12 12.81 -6.05
C VAL A 17 9.12 11.87 -7.25
N ARG A 18 7.96 11.34 -7.64
CA ARG A 18 7.82 10.49 -8.84
C ARG A 18 8.13 11.26 -10.13
N ASN A 19 7.68 12.50 -10.23
CA ASN A 19 7.96 13.34 -11.39
C ASN A 19 9.45 13.68 -11.49
N ILE A 20 10.14 13.83 -10.36
CA ILE A 20 11.60 14.02 -10.31
C ILE A 20 12.32 12.73 -10.73
N GLY A 21 11.97 11.59 -10.13
CA GLY A 21 12.62 10.30 -10.42
C GLY A 21 12.48 9.87 -11.88
N ARG A 22 11.33 10.12 -12.51
CA ARG A 22 11.07 9.79 -13.92
C ARG A 22 11.96 10.55 -14.92
N LYS A 23 12.63 11.62 -14.50
CA LYS A 23 13.59 12.33 -15.37
C LYS A 23 14.92 11.59 -15.50
N ASP A 24 15.20 10.63 -14.61
CA ASP A 24 16.40 9.82 -14.70
C ASP A 24 16.32 8.80 -15.85
N LYS A 25 17.38 8.72 -16.65
CA LYS A 25 17.44 7.83 -17.84
C LYS A 25 17.32 6.35 -17.46
N GLY A 26 17.74 5.97 -16.26
CA GLY A 26 17.70 4.61 -15.73
C GLY A 26 16.52 4.35 -14.79
N PHE A 27 15.48 5.17 -14.81
CA PHE A 27 14.37 5.06 -13.88
C PHE A 27 13.68 3.67 -13.91
N ASP A 28 13.91 2.87 -12.87
CA ASP A 28 13.17 1.64 -12.63
C ASP A 28 11.95 1.93 -11.76
N LYS A 29 10.77 1.90 -12.40
CA LYS A 29 9.49 2.08 -11.73
C LYS A 29 9.27 1.09 -10.58
N LYS A 30 9.64 -0.19 -10.71
CA LYS A 30 9.42 -1.20 -9.67
C LYS A 30 10.29 -0.92 -8.45
N LEU A 31 11.56 -0.56 -8.68
CA LEU A 31 12.46 -0.15 -7.60
C LEU A 31 11.93 1.10 -6.91
N PHE A 32 11.45 2.08 -7.68
CA PHE A 32 10.88 3.30 -7.14
C PHE A 32 9.62 3.05 -6.29
N GLU A 33 8.71 2.14 -6.68
CA GLU A 33 7.57 1.77 -5.84
C GLU A 33 8.02 1.15 -4.51
N ARG A 34 9.11 0.36 -4.50
CA ARG A 34 9.68 -0.19 -3.26
C ARG A 34 10.23 0.92 -2.37
N GLN A 35 10.88 1.93 -2.95
CA GLN A 35 11.35 3.11 -2.21
C GLN A 35 10.18 3.90 -1.60
N LEU A 36 9.09 4.11 -2.35
CA LEU A 36 7.88 4.72 -1.81
C LEU A 36 7.27 3.90 -0.68
N SER A 37 7.32 2.56 -0.76
CA SER A 37 6.82 1.70 0.30
C SER A 37 7.54 1.90 1.63
N VAL A 38 8.86 2.11 1.58
CA VAL A 38 9.68 2.49 2.74
C VAL A 38 9.26 3.86 3.24
N MET A 39 9.20 4.87 2.38
CA MET A 39 8.84 6.24 2.78
C MET A 39 7.48 6.30 3.48
N ARG A 40 6.47 5.60 2.94
CA ARG A 40 5.13 5.52 3.54
C ARG A 40 5.16 4.90 4.93
N GLY A 41 5.93 3.83 5.13
CA GLY A 41 6.09 3.20 6.44
C GLY A 41 6.81 4.09 7.45
N GLN A 42 7.80 4.88 7.02
CA GLN A 42 8.46 5.85 7.89
C GLN A 42 7.53 7.01 8.28
N ILE A 43 6.74 7.53 7.33
CA ILE A 43 5.71 8.54 7.60
C ILE A 43 4.66 8.00 8.58
N PHE A 44 4.26 6.74 8.44
CA PHE A 44 3.35 6.08 9.37
C PHE A 44 3.95 6.02 10.79
N ASN A 45 5.18 5.53 10.93
CA ASN A 45 5.84 5.47 12.23
C ASN A 45 5.97 6.84 12.89
N LEU A 46 6.37 7.86 12.13
CA LEU A 46 6.45 9.25 12.60
C LEU A 46 5.09 9.77 13.08
N ARG A 47 4.03 9.58 12.29
CA ARG A 47 2.67 9.98 12.67
C ARG A 47 2.23 9.32 13.97
N GLU A 48 2.45 8.01 14.09
CA GLU A 48 2.05 7.27 15.29
C GLU A 48 2.86 7.69 16.51
N ALA A 49 4.15 7.98 16.36
CA ALA A 49 4.95 8.57 17.42
C ALA A 49 4.43 9.94 17.86
N LEU A 50 4.12 10.83 16.92
CA LEU A 50 3.53 12.14 17.22
C LEU A 50 2.17 12.01 17.93
N ARG A 51 1.30 11.13 17.43
CA ARG A 51 -0.03 10.85 18.02
C ARG A 51 0.07 10.34 19.45
N THR A 52 1.07 9.49 19.72
CA THR A 52 1.29 8.88 21.04
C THR A 52 2.30 9.65 21.89
N LYS A 53 2.72 10.85 21.45
CA LYS A 53 3.71 11.71 22.12
C LYS A 53 5.02 10.98 22.48
N LYS A 54 5.46 10.04 21.63
CA LYS A 54 6.74 9.35 21.79
C LYS A 54 7.91 10.31 21.55
N SER A 55 8.99 10.11 22.29
CA SER A 55 10.23 10.84 22.06
C SER A 55 10.91 10.42 20.75
N PRO A 56 11.87 11.22 20.22
CA PRO A 56 12.66 10.81 19.06
C PRO A 56 13.35 9.46 19.27
N TYR A 57 13.86 9.19 20.48
CA TYR A 57 14.46 7.91 20.83
C TYR A 57 13.45 6.75 20.74
N GLN A 58 12.23 6.94 21.20
CA GLN A 58 11.19 5.91 21.12
C GLN A 58 10.71 5.69 19.67
N LEU A 59 10.68 6.73 18.84
CA LEU A 59 10.33 6.62 17.43
C LEU A 59 11.34 5.75 16.67
N ILE A 60 12.65 5.95 16.87
CA ILE A 60 13.66 5.14 16.17
C ILE A 60 13.64 3.66 16.58
N LEU A 61 13.10 3.36 17.77
CA LEU A 61 12.90 1.99 18.25
C LEU A 61 11.61 1.34 17.73
N MET A 62 10.74 2.09 17.04
CA MET A 62 9.55 1.50 16.44
C MET A 62 9.95 0.52 15.32
N PRO A 63 9.26 -0.63 15.18
CA PRO A 63 9.56 -1.59 14.12
C PRO A 63 9.49 -0.96 12.72
N ALA A 64 10.41 -1.36 11.84
CA ALA A 64 10.40 -0.90 10.47
C ALA A 64 9.12 -1.35 9.75
N GLN A 65 8.35 -0.40 9.23
CA GLN A 65 7.12 -0.67 8.49
C GLN A 65 7.34 -0.46 7.00
N TYR A 66 6.67 -1.27 6.19
CA TYR A 66 6.51 -1.06 4.74
C TYR A 66 5.03 -0.92 4.44
N MET A 67 4.67 0.02 3.57
CA MET A 67 3.28 0.27 3.21
C MET A 67 3.08 0.26 1.71
N VAL A 68 2.04 -0.44 1.24
CA VAL A 68 1.71 -0.55 -0.17
C VAL A 68 0.26 -0.16 -0.40
N GLU A 69 -0.01 0.45 -1.54
CA GLU A 69 -1.39 0.70 -1.96
C GLU A 69 -2.06 -0.63 -2.31
N VAL A 70 -3.06 -1.01 -1.52
CA VAL A 70 -3.91 -2.14 -1.84
C VAL A 70 -5.02 -1.63 -2.74
N LYS A 71 -4.98 -1.96 -4.03
CA LYS A 71 -6.14 -1.72 -4.90
C LYS A 71 -7.31 -2.51 -4.35
N GLN A 72 -8.37 -1.81 -3.92
CA GLN A 72 -9.61 -2.48 -3.55
C GLN A 72 -10.09 -3.30 -4.73
N LYS A 73 -10.10 -4.63 -4.61
CA LYS A 73 -10.81 -5.47 -5.57
C LYS A 73 -12.27 -5.05 -5.48
N LYS A 74 -12.80 -4.39 -6.52
CA LYS A 74 -14.25 -4.26 -6.68
C LYS A 74 -14.81 -5.66 -6.50
N ARG A 75 -15.57 -5.90 -5.42
CA ARG A 75 -16.41 -7.11 -5.33
C ARG A 75 -17.22 -7.07 -6.60
N ARG A 76 -16.92 -7.95 -7.57
CA ARG A 76 -17.85 -8.24 -8.65
C ARG A 76 -19.11 -8.67 -7.93
N GLN A 77 -20.09 -7.77 -7.77
CA GLN A 77 -21.45 -8.18 -7.48
C GLN A 77 -21.78 -9.11 -8.64
N ARG A 78 -21.71 -10.40 -8.38
CA ARG A 78 -22.23 -11.43 -9.27
C ARG A 78 -23.72 -11.12 -9.31
N PHE A 79 -24.17 -10.33 -10.29
CA PHE A 79 -25.51 -10.51 -10.81
C PHE A 79 -25.54 -11.96 -11.26
N ARG A 80 -26.15 -12.79 -10.43
CA ARG A 80 -26.46 -14.18 -10.72
C ARG A 80 -27.58 -14.10 -11.76
N SER A 81 -27.24 -14.00 -13.04
CA SER A 81 -28.18 -14.45 -14.07
C SER A 81 -28.28 -15.95 -13.90
N GLU A 82 -29.47 -16.41 -13.53
CA GLU A 82 -29.84 -17.82 -13.60
C GLU A 82 -29.58 -18.35 -15.00
N ASN A 83 -29.22 -19.62 -15.06
CA ASN A 83 -28.95 -20.46 -16.23
C ASN A 83 -27.51 -20.33 -16.77
N ASP A 84 -26.62 -21.22 -16.31
CA ASP A 84 -26.16 -22.33 -17.16
C ASP A 84 -25.32 -23.32 -16.32
N GLU A 85 -25.18 -24.52 -16.85
CA GLU A 85 -25.01 -25.80 -16.21
C GLU A 85 -23.76 -26.06 -15.35
N ARG A 86 -24.02 -26.92 -14.36
CA ARG A 86 -23.12 -27.74 -13.57
C ARG A 86 -21.95 -28.35 -14.37
N THR A 87 -20.72 -28.14 -13.93
CA THR A 87 -19.69 -29.20 -13.84
C THR A 87 -18.76 -28.96 -12.64
N ASP A 88 -18.53 -30.04 -11.90
CA ASP A 88 -17.73 -30.15 -10.66
C ASP A 88 -16.22 -30.25 -10.93
N TYR A 89 -15.44 -30.20 -9.83
CA TYR A 89 -14.02 -30.58 -9.62
C TYR A 89 -12.97 -29.52 -10.06
N GLU A 90 -11.95 -29.13 -9.29
CA GLU A 90 -11.13 -29.84 -8.28
C GLU A 90 -10.52 -28.85 -7.26
N CYS A 91 -10.43 -29.27 -5.99
CA CYS A 91 -9.73 -28.56 -4.91
C CYS A 91 -8.23 -28.87 -4.95
N ARG A 92 -7.36 -27.89 -4.74
CA ARG A 92 -5.97 -28.15 -4.33
C ARG A 92 -5.55 -27.19 -3.22
N ASP A 93 -5.41 -27.76 -2.04
CA ASP A 93 -4.64 -27.21 -0.93
C ASP A 93 -3.14 -27.29 -1.27
N PHE A 94 -2.39 -26.25 -0.88
CA PHE A 94 -0.96 -26.38 -0.68
C PHE A 94 -0.60 -25.74 0.65
N THR A 95 -0.14 -26.60 1.55
CA THR A 95 0.79 -26.31 2.64
C THR A 95 1.99 -25.51 2.16
#